data_AF-A0A925FMI7-F1
#
_entry.id   AF-A0A925FMI7-F1
#
_cell.length_a   1.000
_cell.length_b   1.000
_cell.length_c   1.000
_cell.angle_alpha   90.00
_cell.angle_beta   90.00
_cell.angle_gamma   90.00
#
_symmetry.space_group_name_H-M   'P 1'
#
loop_
_entity.id
_entity.type
_entity.pdbx_description
1 polymer ?
#
loop_
_entity_poly.entity_id
_entity_poly.type
_entity_poly.pdbx_seq_one_letter_code
_entity_poly.pdbx_strand_id
1 'polypeptide(L)'
;PEIDKNYRTLADRKNRAIAGLSMGGYGGLKFGLKYPEMFALAGSFSGALGAASFSEKTAGAIGKTIDSIYGPLESDTRKANDIFQMIKDLMPEKVKSLPFLYIDCGTEDFLIQNNRDFMQLLGEKKVPHEFRQLPGGHNWAYWDSQVQEFLRVADRSFAGK
;
A
#
# COMPACT_ATOMS: atom_id res chain seq x y z
N PRO A 1 14.35 14.64 1.03
CA PRO A 1 15.81 14.74 0.75
C PRO A 1 16.57 15.25 1.98
N GLU A 2 17.10 14.30 2.74
CA GLU A 2 18.09 14.44 3.83
C GLU A 2 18.93 13.16 3.81
N ILE A 3 18.23 12.02 3.71
CA ILE A 3 18.83 10.70 3.52
C ILE A 3 19.73 10.65 2.27
N ASP A 4 19.24 11.01 1.08
CA ASP A 4 20.05 10.97 -0.15
C ASP A 4 21.24 11.95 -0.15
N LYS A 5 21.17 12.99 0.68
CA LYS A 5 22.25 13.97 0.81
C LYS A 5 23.37 13.46 1.72
N ASN A 6 22.98 12.74 2.79
CA ASN A 6 23.89 12.35 3.86
C ASN A 6 24.39 10.90 3.76
N TYR A 7 23.74 10.08 2.94
CA TYR A 7 24.07 8.67 2.76
C TYR A 7 24.26 8.32 1.28
N ARG A 8 25.04 7.28 1.02
CA ARG A 8 25.29 6.78 -0.35
C ARG A 8 24.08 5.97 -0.82
N THR A 9 23.05 6.66 -1.27
CA THR A 9 21.86 6.06 -1.87
C THR A 9 21.91 6.15 -3.40
N LEU A 10 21.13 5.31 -4.06
CA LEU A 10 20.77 5.52 -5.45
C LEU A 10 19.45 6.27 -5.48
N ALA A 11 19.50 7.58 -5.74
CA ALA A 11 18.35 8.48 -5.63
C ALA A 11 17.32 8.35 -6.77
N ASP A 12 17.59 7.51 -7.78
CA ASP A 12 16.64 7.32 -8.88
C ASP A 12 15.45 6.46 -8.47
N ARG A 13 14.27 6.78 -9.03
CA ARG A 13 13.03 6.01 -8.88
C ARG A 13 13.25 4.50 -8.98
N LYS A 14 14.09 4.08 -9.94
CA LYS A 14 14.34 2.66 -10.25
C LYS A 14 14.98 1.89 -9.08
N ASN A 15 15.54 2.59 -8.09
CA ASN A 15 16.21 2.01 -6.92
C ASN A 15 15.48 2.32 -5.60
N ARG A 16 14.24 2.84 -5.67
CA ARG A 16 13.47 3.22 -4.49
C ARG A 16 12.23 2.34 -4.34
N ALA A 17 12.09 1.79 -3.15
CA ALA A 17 10.89 1.10 -2.70
C ALA A 17 10.33 1.79 -1.44
N ILE A 18 9.03 1.64 -1.23
CA ILE A 18 8.35 2.01 0.01
C ILE A 18 7.47 0.86 0.45
N ALA A 19 7.43 0.54 1.74
CA ALA A 19 6.55 -0.49 2.26
C ALA A 19 6.18 -0.22 3.71
N GLY A 20 5.14 -0.89 4.18
CA GLY A 20 4.79 -0.90 5.59
C GLY A 20 3.77 -1.98 5.93
N LEU A 21 3.53 -2.14 7.23
CA LEU A 21 2.56 -3.11 7.77
C LEU A 21 1.31 -2.40 8.32
N SER A 22 0.13 -3.02 8.26
CA SER A 22 -1.12 -2.48 8.83
C SER A 22 -1.44 -1.07 8.32
N MET A 23 -1.52 -0.07 9.21
CA MET A 23 -1.63 1.35 8.83
C MET A 23 -0.49 1.79 7.90
N GLY A 24 0.73 1.30 8.13
CA GLY A 24 1.88 1.54 7.27
C GLY A 24 1.76 0.88 5.90
N GLY A 25 1.03 -0.22 5.77
CA GLY A 25 0.74 -0.86 4.46
C GLY A 25 -0.18 0.00 3.61
N TYR A 26 -1.22 0.57 4.23
CA TYR A 26 -2.02 1.64 3.61
C TYR A 26 -1.13 2.84 3.21
N GLY A 27 -0.22 3.26 4.08
CA GLY A 27 0.74 4.32 3.79
C GLY A 27 1.63 4.00 2.58
N GLY A 28 2.22 2.81 2.54
CA GLY A 28 3.10 2.36 1.45
C GLY A 28 2.42 2.41 0.09
N LEU A 29 1.20 1.84 -0.02
CA LEU A 29 0.44 1.92 -1.27
C LEU A 29 0.00 3.35 -1.58
N LYS A 30 -0.51 4.10 -0.59
CA LYS A 30 -0.95 5.48 -0.81
C LYS A 30 0.16 6.35 -1.39
N PHE A 31 1.37 6.27 -0.82
CA PHE A 31 2.51 7.03 -1.33
C PHE A 31 2.95 6.52 -2.71
N GLY A 32 2.94 5.21 -2.95
CA GLY A 32 3.21 4.65 -4.28
C GLY A 32 2.23 5.12 -5.35
N LEU A 33 0.95 5.28 -5.01
CA LEU A 33 -0.09 5.76 -5.93
C LEU A 33 -0.05 7.27 -6.14
N LYS A 34 0.21 8.06 -5.08
CA LYS A 34 0.26 9.53 -5.16
C LYS A 34 1.54 10.07 -5.80
N TYR A 35 2.66 9.38 -5.60
CA TYR A 35 3.98 9.80 -6.05
C TYR A 35 4.63 8.69 -6.88
N PRO A 36 4.00 8.27 -7.99
CA PRO A 36 4.47 7.15 -8.79
C PRO A 36 5.86 7.39 -9.40
N GLU A 37 6.30 8.65 -9.51
CA GLU A 37 7.63 9.05 -9.95
C GLU A 37 8.73 8.80 -8.90
N MET A 38 8.37 8.61 -7.63
CA MET A 38 9.34 8.47 -6.54
C MET A 38 9.77 7.02 -6.30
N PHE A 39 8.88 6.06 -6.56
CA PHE A 39 9.07 4.66 -6.21
C PHE A 39 8.89 3.76 -7.44
N ALA A 40 9.74 2.74 -7.57
CA ALA A 40 9.55 1.66 -8.54
C ALA A 40 8.75 0.48 -7.96
N LEU A 41 8.71 0.36 -6.64
CA LEU A 41 8.06 -0.73 -5.91
C LEU A 41 7.35 -0.17 -4.66
N ALA A 42 6.09 -0.55 -4.44
CA ALA A 42 5.35 -0.22 -3.23
C ALA A 42 4.80 -1.50 -2.57
N GLY A 43 5.03 -1.65 -1.27
CA GLY A 43 4.70 -2.84 -0.49
C GLY A 43 3.63 -2.57 0.57
N SER A 44 2.78 -3.56 0.82
CA SER A 44 1.81 -3.54 1.91
C SER A 44 1.66 -4.90 2.56
N PHE A 45 1.97 -4.96 3.87
CA PHE A 45 1.87 -6.18 4.67
C PHE A 45 0.67 -6.09 5.61
N SER A 46 -0.35 -6.93 5.38
CA SER A 46 -1.62 -6.89 6.11
C SER A 46 -2.21 -5.48 6.16
N GLY A 47 -2.27 -4.80 5.01
CA GLY A 47 -2.55 -3.37 4.95
C GLY A 47 -3.98 -3.03 5.38
N ALA A 48 -4.14 -1.93 6.12
CA ALA A 48 -5.45 -1.34 6.43
C ALA A 48 -6.01 -0.56 5.22
N LEU A 49 -6.16 -1.23 4.07
CA LEU A 49 -6.34 -0.59 2.76
C LEU A 49 -7.66 0.21 2.65
N GLY A 50 -8.66 -0.15 3.44
CA GLY A 50 -9.96 0.51 3.57
C GLY A 50 -9.99 1.60 4.62
N ALA A 51 -8.84 2.08 5.12
CA ALA A 51 -8.78 3.09 6.17
C ALA A 51 -9.62 4.33 5.89
N ALA A 52 -9.75 4.76 4.63
CA ALA A 52 -10.56 5.91 4.25
C ALA A 52 -12.09 5.65 4.32
N SER A 53 -12.51 4.40 4.38
CA SER A 53 -13.92 4.00 4.52
C SER A 53 -14.33 3.78 5.98
N PHE A 54 -13.37 3.86 6.92
CA PHE A 54 -13.64 3.72 8.35
C PHE A 54 -14.09 5.04 8.95
N SER A 55 -15.03 4.95 9.90
CA SER A 55 -15.56 6.07 10.70
C SER A 55 -15.74 5.60 12.14
N GLU A 56 -15.98 6.51 13.08
CA GLU A 56 -16.30 6.14 14.47
C GLU A 56 -17.41 5.07 14.56
N LYS A 57 -18.39 5.11 13.64
CA LYS A 57 -19.49 4.13 13.59
C LYS A 57 -19.05 2.72 13.16
N THR A 58 -18.05 2.61 12.28
CA THR A 58 -17.64 1.33 11.70
C THR A 58 -16.38 0.74 12.34
N ALA A 59 -15.56 1.58 12.98
CA ALA A 59 -14.27 1.18 13.58
C ALA A 59 -14.01 1.78 14.98
N GLY A 60 -15.04 2.32 15.64
CA GLY A 60 -14.96 2.83 17.02
C GLY A 60 -13.86 3.89 17.19
N ALA A 61 -13.00 3.70 18.21
CA ALA A 61 -11.91 4.64 18.51
C ALA A 61 -10.90 4.81 17.36
N ILE A 62 -10.64 3.76 16.57
CA ILE A 62 -9.78 3.84 15.39
C ILE A 62 -10.46 4.73 14.34
N GLY A 63 -11.75 4.49 14.10
CA GLY A 63 -12.57 5.32 13.22
C GLY A 63 -12.59 6.78 13.62
N LYS A 64 -12.75 7.08 14.91
CA LYS A 64 -12.71 8.45 15.44
C LYS A 64 -11.36 9.14 15.21
N THR A 65 -10.27 8.39 15.35
CA THR A 65 -8.91 8.89 15.05
C THR A 65 -8.78 9.20 13.57
N ILE A 66 -9.28 8.29 12.73
CA ILE A 66 -9.32 8.44 11.27
C ILE A 66 -10.17 9.66 10.85
N ASP A 67 -11.32 9.89 11.49
CA ASP A 67 -12.15 11.10 11.35
C ASP A 67 -11.41 12.38 11.74
N SER A 68 -10.61 12.33 12.80
CA SER A 68 -9.81 13.49 13.24
C SER A 68 -8.65 13.83 12.27
N ILE A 69 -8.12 12.83 11.56
CA ILE A 69 -7.00 13.01 10.62
C ILE A 69 -7.47 13.54 9.27
N TYR A 70 -8.52 12.95 8.69
CA TYR A 70 -8.93 13.27 7.32
C TYR A 70 -10.28 13.99 7.22
N GLY A 71 -10.98 14.20 8.34
CA GLY A 71 -12.32 14.77 8.35
C GLY A 71 -13.42 13.73 8.05
N PRO A 72 -14.68 14.17 7.89
CA PRO A 72 -15.81 13.28 7.62
C PRO A 72 -15.63 12.50 6.32
N LEU A 73 -16.35 11.39 6.17
CA LEU A 73 -16.27 10.48 5.01
C LEU A 73 -16.40 11.21 3.66
N GLU A 74 -17.26 12.22 3.59
CA GLU A 74 -17.52 12.96 2.34
C GLU A 74 -16.50 14.06 2.02
N SER A 75 -15.58 14.35 2.93
CA SER A 75 -14.62 15.43 2.74
C SER A 75 -13.64 15.15 1.60
N ASP A 76 -13.19 16.22 0.94
CA ASP A 76 -12.18 16.12 -0.13
C ASP A 76 -10.88 15.50 0.39
N THR A 77 -10.52 15.80 1.63
CA THR A 77 -9.32 15.21 2.27
C THR A 77 -9.48 13.70 2.43
N ARG A 78 -10.67 13.21 2.80
CA ARG A 78 -10.93 11.77 2.85
C ARG A 78 -10.83 11.13 1.48
N LYS A 79 -11.57 11.65 0.50
CA LYS A 79 -11.60 11.14 -0.89
C LYS A 79 -10.20 11.13 -1.51
N ALA A 80 -9.44 12.20 -1.33
CA ALA A 80 -8.07 12.32 -1.81
C ALA A 80 -7.07 11.38 -1.11
N ASN A 81 -7.47 10.64 -0.06
CA ASN A 81 -6.64 9.67 0.64
C ASN A 81 -7.24 8.26 0.62
N ASP A 82 -8.32 8.04 -0.14
CA ASP A 82 -8.89 6.72 -0.40
C ASP A 82 -8.19 6.06 -1.59
N ILE A 83 -7.40 5.02 -1.32
CA ILE A 83 -6.66 4.30 -2.35
C ILE A 83 -7.58 3.45 -3.25
N PHE A 84 -8.76 3.04 -2.79
CA PHE A 84 -9.75 2.40 -3.66
C PHE A 84 -10.27 3.41 -4.67
N GLN A 85 -10.60 4.62 -4.22
CA GLN A 85 -11.06 5.68 -5.13
C GLN A 85 -9.97 6.08 -6.13
N MET A 86 -8.71 6.20 -5.69
CA MET A 86 -7.57 6.46 -6.60
C MET A 86 -7.47 5.43 -7.73
N ILE A 87 -7.64 4.14 -7.42
CA ILE A 87 -7.60 3.09 -8.45
C ILE A 87 -8.87 3.10 -9.32
N LYS A 88 -10.04 3.37 -8.75
CA LYS A 88 -11.30 3.53 -9.51
C LYS A 88 -11.22 4.65 -10.53
N ASP A 89 -10.60 5.77 -10.17
CA ASP A 89 -10.46 6.95 -11.02
C ASP A 89 -9.20 6.90 -11.91
N LEU A 90 -8.37 5.88 -11.76
CA LEU A 90 -7.15 5.72 -12.53
C LEU A 90 -7.46 5.56 -14.02
N MET A 91 -6.93 6.49 -14.82
CA MET A 91 -7.02 6.43 -16.28
C MET A 91 -6.13 5.29 -16.83
N PRO A 92 -6.58 4.53 -17.84
CA PRO A 92 -5.84 3.35 -18.34
C PRO A 92 -4.39 3.63 -18.75
N GLU A 93 -4.09 4.80 -19.33
CA GLU A 93 -2.75 5.18 -19.75
C GLU A 93 -1.80 5.48 -18.58
N LYS A 94 -2.34 5.79 -17.40
CA LYS A 94 -1.57 6.03 -16.17
C LYS A 94 -1.19 4.75 -15.45
N VAL A 95 -1.82 3.61 -15.76
CA VAL A 95 -1.52 2.31 -15.12
C VAL A 95 -0.04 1.95 -15.21
N LYS A 96 0.60 2.17 -16.36
CA LYS A 96 2.03 1.87 -16.56
C LYS A 96 2.99 2.79 -15.80
N SER A 97 2.49 3.92 -15.29
CA SER A 97 3.31 4.86 -14.51
C SER A 97 3.43 4.47 -13.04
N LEU A 98 2.51 3.65 -12.53
CA LEU A 98 2.51 3.20 -11.15
C LEU A 98 3.76 2.36 -10.83
N PRO A 99 4.22 2.34 -9.56
CA PRO A 99 5.16 1.32 -9.11
C PRO A 99 4.55 -0.07 -9.24
N PHE A 100 5.38 -1.10 -9.29
CA PHE A 100 4.90 -2.45 -9.05
C PHE A 100 4.35 -2.52 -7.62
N LEU A 101 3.18 -3.12 -7.46
CA LEU A 101 2.54 -3.23 -6.14
C LEU A 101 2.73 -4.64 -5.60
N TYR A 102 3.34 -4.75 -4.43
CA TYR A 102 3.43 -6.00 -3.68
C TYR A 102 2.48 -5.91 -2.49
N ILE A 103 1.49 -6.79 -2.43
CA ILE A 103 0.55 -6.86 -1.32
C ILE A 103 0.59 -8.27 -0.74
N ASP A 104 0.57 -8.36 0.58
CA ASP A 104 0.28 -9.62 1.25
C ASP A 104 -0.64 -9.41 2.45
N CYS A 105 -1.37 -10.47 2.80
CA CYS A 105 -2.19 -10.48 4.01
C CYS A 105 -2.41 -11.91 4.47
N GLY A 106 -2.32 -12.12 5.79
CA GLY A 106 -2.53 -13.42 6.41
C GLY A 106 -3.97 -13.88 6.24
N THR A 107 -4.21 -15.18 6.04
CA THR A 107 -5.56 -15.72 5.85
C THR A 107 -6.45 -15.63 7.09
N GLU A 108 -5.85 -15.52 8.28
CA GLU A 108 -6.53 -15.33 9.57
C GLU A 108 -6.51 -13.86 10.02
N ASP A 109 -5.98 -12.95 9.22
CA ASP A 109 -5.96 -11.52 9.52
C ASP A 109 -7.36 -10.89 9.36
N PHE A 110 -7.76 -10.03 10.29
CA PHE A 110 -9.06 -9.35 10.23
C PHE A 110 -9.17 -8.37 9.05
N LEU A 111 -8.05 -7.99 8.41
CA LEU A 111 -8.00 -7.14 7.22
C LEU A 111 -8.03 -7.92 5.90
N ILE A 112 -8.08 -9.27 5.93
CA ILE A 112 -7.95 -10.09 4.73
C ILE A 112 -8.99 -9.78 3.67
N GLN A 113 -10.25 -9.55 4.06
CA GLN A 113 -11.31 -9.28 3.10
C GLN A 113 -11.06 -7.95 2.37
N ASN A 114 -10.67 -6.93 3.12
CA ASN A 114 -10.37 -5.63 2.54
C ASN A 114 -9.16 -5.68 1.58
N ASN A 115 -8.16 -6.52 1.88
CA ASN A 115 -7.06 -6.77 0.95
C ASN A 115 -7.54 -7.48 -0.31
N ARG A 116 -8.38 -8.53 -0.19
CA ARG A 116 -8.97 -9.23 -1.35
C ARG A 116 -9.76 -8.29 -2.26
N ASP A 117 -10.61 -7.43 -1.68
CA ASP A 117 -11.41 -6.47 -2.43
C ASP A 117 -10.51 -5.50 -3.22
N PHE A 118 -9.41 -5.05 -2.62
CA PHE A 118 -8.46 -4.17 -3.31
C PHE A 118 -7.77 -4.90 -4.48
N MET A 119 -7.42 -6.18 -4.32
CA MET A 119 -6.76 -6.95 -5.38
C MET A 119 -7.69 -7.24 -6.55
N GLN A 120 -8.97 -7.53 -6.26
CA GLN A 120 -9.98 -7.63 -7.30
C GLN A 120 -10.04 -6.34 -8.12
N LEU A 121 -10.09 -5.19 -7.45
CA LEU A 121 -10.11 -3.88 -8.11
C LEU A 121 -8.84 -3.62 -8.94
N LEU A 122 -7.65 -3.99 -8.44
CA LEU A 122 -6.40 -3.88 -9.22
C LEU A 122 -6.45 -4.77 -10.47
N GLY A 123 -6.99 -5.99 -10.36
CA GLY A 123 -7.19 -6.91 -11.47
C GLY A 123 -8.13 -6.35 -12.54
N GLU A 124 -9.28 -5.81 -12.13
CA GLU A 124 -10.25 -5.15 -13.02
C GLU A 124 -9.62 -3.97 -13.77
N LYS A 125 -8.77 -3.20 -13.10
CA LYS A 125 -8.03 -2.06 -13.68
C LYS A 125 -6.74 -2.44 -14.39
N LYS A 126 -6.40 -3.74 -14.43
CA LYS A 126 -5.18 -4.28 -15.04
C LYS A 126 -3.90 -3.64 -14.50
N VAL A 127 -3.89 -3.27 -13.22
CA VAL A 127 -2.71 -2.72 -12.55
C VAL A 127 -1.74 -3.87 -12.24
N PRO A 128 -0.46 -3.79 -12.65
CA PRO A 128 0.53 -4.82 -12.32
C PRO A 128 0.76 -4.94 -10.81
N HIS A 129 0.52 -6.11 -10.25
CA HIS A 129 0.70 -6.38 -8.83
C HIS A 129 1.01 -7.85 -8.54
N GLU A 130 1.57 -8.12 -7.37
CA GLU A 130 1.60 -9.44 -6.74
C GLU A 130 0.73 -9.41 -5.48
N PHE A 131 -0.12 -10.43 -5.32
CA PHE A 131 -0.86 -10.64 -4.08
C PHE A 131 -0.54 -12.01 -3.49
N ARG A 132 -0.14 -12.01 -2.22
CA ARG A 132 0.15 -13.24 -1.47
C ARG A 132 -0.82 -13.39 -0.31
N GLN A 133 -1.39 -14.58 -0.20
CA GLN A 133 -2.19 -14.98 0.95
C GLN A 133 -1.57 -16.25 1.51
N LEU A 134 -1.12 -16.16 2.76
CA LEU A 134 -0.46 -17.25 3.47
C LEU A 134 -1.10 -17.40 4.85
N PRO A 135 -1.05 -18.60 5.46
CA PRO A 135 -1.43 -18.76 6.86
C PRO A 135 -0.69 -17.77 7.76
N GLY A 136 -1.43 -17.08 8.62
CA GLY A 136 -0.97 -16.06 9.53
C GLY A 136 -2.08 -15.05 9.89
N GLY A 137 -1.91 -14.41 11.05
CA GLY A 137 -2.77 -13.32 11.50
C GLY A 137 -2.03 -11.99 11.56
N HIS A 138 -2.65 -11.00 12.20
CA HIS A 138 -2.13 -9.63 12.31
C HIS A 138 -1.01 -9.51 13.35
N ASN A 139 0.16 -10.10 13.07
CA ASN A 139 1.24 -10.20 14.04
C ASN A 139 2.65 -10.15 13.41
N TRP A 140 3.64 -9.92 14.27
CA TRP A 140 5.05 -9.78 13.88
C TRP A 140 5.65 -11.03 13.26
N ALA A 141 5.27 -12.23 13.71
CA ALA A 141 5.82 -13.46 13.14
C ALA A 141 5.44 -13.60 11.66
N TYR A 142 4.20 -13.23 11.31
CA TYR A 142 3.77 -13.14 9.93
C TYR A 142 4.58 -12.07 9.17
N TRP A 143 4.60 -10.83 9.65
CA TRP A 143 5.27 -9.72 8.95
C TRP A 143 6.78 -9.91 8.75
N ASP A 144 7.47 -10.57 9.69
CA ASP A 144 8.90 -10.89 9.58
C ASP A 144 9.19 -11.78 8.36
N SER A 145 8.35 -12.79 8.12
CA SER A 145 8.49 -13.63 6.92
C SER A 145 8.25 -12.86 5.63
N GLN A 146 7.32 -11.89 5.65
CA GLN A 146 6.85 -11.19 4.46
C GLN A 146 7.77 -10.03 4.07
N VAL A 147 8.37 -9.35 5.06
CA VAL A 147 9.39 -8.33 4.78
C VAL A 147 10.62 -8.95 4.13
N GLN A 148 11.02 -10.17 4.52
CA GLN A 148 12.13 -10.88 3.87
C GLN A 148 11.82 -11.17 2.40
N GLU A 149 10.61 -11.61 2.08
CA GLU A 149 10.23 -11.84 0.69
C GLU A 149 10.13 -10.54 -0.12
N PHE A 150 9.57 -9.47 0.47
CA PHE A 150 9.55 -8.16 -0.16
C PHE A 150 10.95 -7.65 -0.50
N LEU A 151 11.93 -7.83 0.40
CA LEU A 151 13.32 -7.45 0.14
C LEU A 151 13.93 -8.26 -1.01
N ARG A 152 13.59 -9.56 -1.15
CA ARG A 152 14.02 -10.36 -2.33
C ARG A 152 13.36 -9.86 -3.62
N VAL A 153 12.08 -9.47 -3.58
CA VAL A 153 11.39 -8.85 -4.72
C VAL A 153 12.03 -7.52 -5.09
N ALA A 154 12.37 -6.68 -4.12
CA ALA A 154 13.04 -5.41 -4.32
C ALA A 154 14.42 -5.60 -4.98
N ASP A 155 15.24 -6.51 -4.46
CA ASP A 155 16.55 -6.85 -5.01
C ASP A 155 16.45 -7.25 -6.49
N ARG A 156 15.55 -8.20 -6.83
CA ARG A 156 15.28 -8.60 -8.22
C ARG A 156 14.79 -7.44 -9.09
N SER A 157 13.93 -6.57 -8.54
CA SER A 157 13.35 -5.44 -9.27
C SER A 157 14.39 -4.36 -9.59
N PHE A 158 15.45 -4.27 -8.80
CA PHE A 158 16.53 -3.29 -8.94
C PHE A 158 17.71 -3.84 -9.75
N ALA A 159 18.05 -5.12 -9.61
CA ALA A 159 19.20 -5.75 -10.27
C ALA A 159 19.10 -5.83 -11.81
N GLY A 160 17.90 -5.67 -12.38
CA GLY A 160 17.63 -5.77 -13.81
C GLY A 160 17.52 -4.46 -14.60
N LYS A 161 17.93 -3.29 -14.05
CA LYS A 161 17.66 -1.96 -14.65
C LYS A 161 18.80 -0.95 -14.57
#